data_AF-A0A9E1VN43-F1
#
_entry.id   AF-A0A9E1VN43-F1
#
_cell.length_a   1.000
_cell.length_b   1.000
_cell.length_c   1.000
_cell.angle_alpha   90.00
_cell.angle_beta   90.00
_cell.angle_gamma   90.00
#
_symmetry.space_group_name_H-M   'P 1'
#
loop_
_entity.id
_entity.type
_entity.pdbx_description
1 polymer ?
#
loop_
_entity_poly.entity_id
_entity_poly.type
_entity_poly.pdbx_seq_one_letter_code
_entity_poly.pdbx_strand_id
1 'polypeptide(L)' 'SFVPNVFIDISNYMDKKIEIMKVYESEIGEHPFPRSERNIRALGTLRGATCGCDYAESFVLLKEIQ' A
#
# COMPACT_ATOMS: atom_id res chain seq x y z
N SER A 1 -4.91 -11.62 -12.86
CA SER A 1 -4.12 -11.78 -11.62
C SER A 1 -3.12 -10.64 -11.54
N PHE A 2 -2.84 -10.11 -10.35
CA PHE A 2 -1.82 -9.08 -10.13
C PHE A 2 -0.52 -9.74 -9.68
N VAL A 3 0.58 -9.55 -10.42
CA VAL A 3 1.89 -10.20 -10.16
C VAL A 3 2.96 -9.12 -10.09
N PRO A 4 3.21 -8.52 -8.91
CA PRO A 4 4.19 -7.44 -8.78
C PRO A 4 5.63 -7.97 -8.91
N ASN A 5 6.49 -7.16 -9.53
CA ASN A 5 7.93 -7.45 -9.70
C ASN A 5 8.84 -6.36 -9.12
N VAL A 6 8.27 -5.26 -8.61
CA VAL A 6 9.00 -4.22 -7.88
C VAL A 6 8.21 -3.79 -6.65
N PHE A 7 8.93 -3.54 -5.56
CA PHE A 7 8.40 -3.08 -4.28
C PHE A 7 9.17 -1.85 -3.84
N ILE A 8 8.44 -0.84 -3.38
CA ILE A 8 9.01 0.41 -2.89
C ILE A 8 8.69 0.51 -1.41
N ASP A 9 9.73 0.64 -0.59
CA ASP A 9 9.60 0.86 0.84
C ASP A 9 8.91 2.20 1.09
N ILE A 10 7.77 2.14 1.79
CA ILE A 10 6.97 3.30 2.20
C ILE A 10 6.81 3.35 3.72
N SER A 11 7.70 2.70 4.48
CA SER A 11 7.60 2.59 5.95
C SER A 11 7.48 3.96 6.61
N ASN A 12 8.23 4.96 6.12
CA ASN A 12 8.18 6.34 6.60
C ASN A 12 6.95 7.15 6.13
N TYR A 13 6.08 6.57 5.30
CA TYR A 13 4.99 7.27 4.63
C TYR A 13 3.61 6.63 4.84
N MET A 14 3.52 5.49 5.55
CA MET A 14 2.25 4.79 5.73
C MET A 14 1.18 5.66 6.39
N ASP A 15 1.51 6.35 7.48
CA ASP A 15 0.53 7.22 8.17
C ASP A 15 0.09 8.38 7.29
N LYS A 16 1.03 9.03 6.59
CA LYS A 16 0.71 10.10 5.64
C LYS A 16 -0.21 9.60 4.52
N LYS A 17 -0.01 8.37 4.05
CA LYS A 17 -0.89 7.73 3.06
C LYS A 17 -2.32 7.55 3.61
N ILE A 18 -2.47 7.09 4.85
CA ILE A 18 -3.80 6.98 5.49
C ILE A 18 -4.46 8.37 5.61
N GLU A 19 -3.73 9.39 6.04
CA GLU A 19 -4.27 10.75 6.15
C GLU A 19 -4.74 11.30 4.80
N ILE A 20 -4.00 11.07 3.72
CA ILE A 20 -4.43 11.46 2.36
C ILE A 20 -5.70 10.70 1.95
N MET A 21 -5.83 9.41 2.29
CA MET A 21 -7.03 8.63 1.98
C MET A 21 -8.28 9.17 2.69
N LYS A 22 -8.13 9.74 3.89
CA LYS A 22 -9.25 10.34 4.65
C LYS A 22 -9.84 11.57 3.98
N VAL A 23 -9.12 12.23 3.06
CA VAL A 23 -9.66 13.34 2.24
C VAL A 23 -10.83 12.88 1.36
N TYR A 24 -10.85 11.60 0.98
CA TYR A 24 -11.91 11.01 0.16
C TYR A 24 -12.92 10.26 1.04
N GLU A 25 -13.70 11.01 1.82
CA GLU A 25 -14.61 10.46 2.83
C GLU A 25 -15.58 9.40 2.30
N SER A 26 -16.11 9.55 1.07
CA SER A 26 -17.01 8.57 0.46
C SER A 26 -16.31 7.27 0.02
N GLU A 27 -14.99 7.30 -0.10
CA GLU A 27 -14.18 6.22 -0.63
C GLU A 27 -13.49 5.40 0.46
N ILE A 28 -13.45 5.93 1.69
CA ILE A 28 -12.94 5.26 2.89
C ILE A 28 -14.12 4.75 3.73
N GLY A 29 -13.97 3.58 4.33
CA GLY A 29 -15.04 3.00 5.15
C GLY A 29 -14.49 2.12 6.26
N GLU A 30 -15.36 1.75 7.20
CA GLU A 30 -15.00 0.86 8.29
C GLU A 30 -14.73 -0.56 7.80
N HIS A 31 -13.83 -1.27 8.47
CA HIS A 31 -13.58 -2.68 8.16
C HIS A 31 -14.90 -3.48 8.31
N PRO A 32 -15.27 -4.37 7.36
CA PRO A 32 -14.42 -5.01 6.33
C PRO A 32 -14.35 -4.32 4.98
N PHE A 33 -14.78 -3.06 4.86
CA PHE A 33 -14.75 -2.33 3.60
C PHE A 33 -13.34 -2.37 2.97
N PRO A 34 -13.21 -2.61 1.64
CA PRO A 34 -11.92 -2.84 1.00
C PRO A 34 -10.88 -1.74 1.25
N ARG A 35 -11.33 -0.48 1.29
CA ARG A 35 -10.52 0.69 1.62
C ARG A 35 -10.78 1.17 3.05
N SER A 36 -10.67 0.25 4.00
CA SER A 36 -10.56 0.60 5.41
C SER A 36 -9.11 0.82 5.79
N GLU A 37 -8.83 1.68 6.77
CA GLU A 37 -7.47 1.90 7.29
C GLU A 37 -6.80 0.57 7.66
N ARG A 38 -7.54 -0.33 8.32
CA ARG A 38 -7.06 -1.68 8.65
C ARG A 38 -6.61 -2.46 7.42
N ASN A 39 -7.40 -2.47 6.35
CA ASN A 39 -7.07 -3.23 5.14
C ASN A 39 -5.91 -2.58 4.37
N ILE A 40 -5.83 -1.24 4.34
CA ILE A 40 -4.71 -0.52 3.70
C ILE A 40 -3.39 -0.85 4.41
N ARG A 41 -3.38 -0.77 5.75
CA ARG A 41 -2.20 -1.14 6.55
C ARG A 41 -1.83 -2.62 6.37
N ALA A 42 -2.83 -3.52 6.42
CA ALA A 42 -2.59 -4.95 6.25
C ALA A 42 -1.98 -5.29 4.88
N LEU A 43 -2.47 -4.67 3.80
CA LEU A 43 -1.90 -4.86 2.46
C LEU A 43 -0.49 -4.30 2.36
N GLY A 44 -0.24 -3.13 2.95
CA GLY A 44 1.11 -2.55 3.05
C GLY A 44 2.08 -3.45 3.79
N THR A 45 1.66 -4.04 4.92
CA THR A 45 2.48 -4.98 5.72
C THR A 45 2.79 -6.26 4.94
N LEU A 46 1.80 -6.85 4.26
CA LEU A 46 2.04 -8.04 3.45
C LEU A 46 3.10 -7.79 2.37
N ARG A 47 3.02 -6.64 1.71
CA ARG A 47 3.97 -6.22 0.68
C ARG A 47 5.34 -5.91 1.27
N GLY A 48 5.39 -5.20 2.41
CA GLY A 48 6.63 -4.92 3.12
C GLY A 48 7.36 -6.19 3.53
N ALA A 49 6.63 -7.15 4.12
CA ALA A 49 7.17 -8.46 4.48
C ALA A 49 7.73 -9.23 3.27
N THR A 50 7.18 -9.01 2.08
CA THR A 50 7.66 -9.63 0.83
C THR A 50 9.04 -9.09 0.41
N CYS A 51 9.39 -7.86 0.78
CA CYS A 51 10.66 -7.21 0.42
C CYS A 51 11.54 -6.81 1.61
N GLY A 52 11.22 -7.25 2.83
CA GLY A 52 12.04 -7.03 4.02
C GLY A 52 11.93 -5.65 4.68
N CYS A 53 10.78 -4.96 4.56
CA CYS A 53 10.50 -3.71 5.27
C CYS A 53 9.11 -3.73 5.95
N ASP A 54 8.79 -2.71 6.77
CA ASP A 54 7.53 -2.68 7.53
C ASP A 54 6.32 -2.48 6.62
N TYR A 55 6.45 -1.59 5.64
CA TYR A 55 5.40 -1.30 4.66
C TYR A 55 5.98 -1.09 3.26
N ALA A 56 5.33 -1.65 2.25
CA ALA A 56 5.68 -1.40 0.85
C ALA A 56 4.47 -1.22 -0.06
N GLU A 57 4.67 -0.48 -1.15
CA GLU A 57 3.81 -0.51 -2.33
C GLU A 57 4.43 -1.38 -3.41
N SER A 58 3.59 -2.16 -4.08
CA SER A 58 4.01 -3.11 -5.09
C SER A 58 3.50 -2.67 -6.47
N PHE A 59 4.34 -2.79 -7.49
CA PHE A 59 4.00 -2.41 -8.87
C PHE A 59 4.43 -3.50 -9.87
N VAL A 60 3.93 -3.36 -11.11
CA VAL A 60 4.41 -4.13 -12.26
C VAL A 60 5.26 -3.19 -13.12
N LEU A 61 6.57 -3.27 -12.95
CA LEU A 61 7.55 -2.58 -13.77
C LEU A 61 7.68 -3.29 -15.13
N LEU A 62 7.40 -2.58 -16.21
CA LEU A 62 7.51 -3.11 -17.58
C LEU A 62 8.86 -2.81 -18.21
N LYS A 63 9.48 -1.68 -17.84
CA LYS A 63 10.75 -1.22 -18.37
C LYS A 63 11.45 -0.35 -17.35
N GLU A 64 12.72 -0.63 -17.12
CA GLU A 64 13.66 0.26 -16.43
C GLU A 64 14.53 0.96 -17.49
N ILE A 65 14.76 2.25 -17.32
CA ILE A 65 15.70 3.02 -18.13
C ILE A 65 16.77 3.52 -17.17
N GLN A 66 18.03 3.25 -17.49
CA GLN A 66 19.19 3.75 -16.77
C GLN A 66 19.58 5.13 -17.28
#